data_AF-A0A455SX13-F1
#
_entry.id   AF-A0A455SX13-F1
#
_cell.length_a   1.000
_cell.length_b   1.000
_cell.length_c   1.000
_cell.angle_alpha   90.00
_cell.angle_beta   90.00
_cell.angle_gamma   90.00
#
_symmetry.space_group_name_H-M   'P 1'
#
loop_
_entity.id
_entity.type
_entity.pdbx_description
1 polymer ?
#
loop_
_entity_poly.entity_id
_entity_poly.type
_entity_poly.pdbx_seq_one_letter_code
_entity_poly.pdbx_strand_id
1 'polypeptide(L)'
;MPSSIDLSQPEQLLRAFVKTRASLIEEEVVCWWSGRVYSLVPGEPSRFLFAIEGYNICRCRSIPGGYEQLSREMMVYQDPKQRSILERWVNPFTGEEVEVVPVWNDPVNQRYLLEGPQGPFTLQVTPLEGGRLCLALDVLLAYPSPLPRALYPRYSQSDLYQGAELFQFFVSQDDLENATLSSVPCEIAWTRIGPWLPWMAMADRPGWLLYQCRGCKLQGGYAALPAALRSYVERHQPHYQHAPLEWSGPNESSWSYFKKKLLASQVSHL
;
A
#
# COMPACT_ATOMS: atom_id res chain seq x y z
N MET A 1 -2.61 32.96 21.16
CA MET A 1 -3.24 31.88 20.39
C MET A 1 -2.18 31.37 19.41
N PRO A 2 -1.82 30.07 19.39
CA PRO A 2 -1.10 29.56 18.23
C PRO A 2 -1.94 29.84 16.98
N SER A 3 -1.30 30.29 15.90
CA SER A 3 -2.01 30.51 14.63
C SER A 3 -2.50 29.17 14.10
N SER A 4 -3.76 29.11 13.71
CA SER A 4 -4.33 27.93 13.03
C SER A 4 -3.49 27.57 11.80
N ILE A 5 -3.39 26.27 11.50
CA ILE A 5 -2.63 25.77 10.36
C ILE A 5 -3.30 26.21 9.04
N ASP A 6 -2.54 26.86 8.16
CA ASP A 6 -3.02 27.23 6.83
C ASP A 6 -2.62 26.18 5.81
N LEU A 7 -3.51 25.21 5.58
CA LEU A 7 -3.32 24.10 4.64
C LEU A 7 -3.40 24.53 3.16
N SER A 8 -3.64 25.81 2.87
CA SER A 8 -3.45 26.36 1.52
C SER A 8 -1.98 26.68 1.20
N GLN A 9 -1.12 26.80 2.22
CA GLN A 9 0.32 27.00 2.04
C GLN A 9 1.03 25.65 1.84
N PRO A 10 1.76 25.44 0.73
CA PRO A 10 2.42 24.18 0.41
C PRO A 10 3.34 23.66 1.52
N GLU A 11 4.07 24.52 2.22
CA GLU A 11 4.98 24.15 3.30
C GLU A 11 4.22 23.56 4.51
N GLN A 12 3.14 24.21 4.90
CA GLN A 12 2.31 23.77 6.02
C GLN A 12 1.56 22.49 5.66
N LEU A 13 1.03 22.40 4.43
CA LEU A 13 0.36 21.22 3.91
C LEU A 13 1.31 20.01 3.81
N LEU A 14 2.52 20.19 3.28
CA LEU A 14 3.53 19.14 3.21
C LEU A 14 3.89 18.63 4.60
N ARG A 15 4.14 19.54 5.55
CA ARG A 15 4.44 19.18 6.94
C ARG A 15 3.28 18.43 7.59
N ALA A 16 2.04 18.89 7.39
CA ALA A 16 0.83 18.21 7.89
C ALA A 16 0.65 16.81 7.29
N PHE A 17 0.92 16.67 5.98
CA PHE A 17 0.84 15.38 5.32
C PHE A 17 1.92 14.40 5.82
N VAL A 18 3.14 14.87 6.09
CA VAL A 18 4.20 14.03 6.68
C VAL A 18 3.84 13.61 8.11
N LYS A 19 3.32 14.51 8.95
CA LYS A 19 2.77 14.14 10.29
C LYS A 19 1.68 13.07 10.18
N THR A 20 0.84 13.18 9.15
CA THR A 20 -0.27 12.26 8.87
C THR A 20 0.24 10.90 8.41
N ARG A 21 1.16 10.84 7.44
CA ARG A 21 1.58 9.60 6.78
C ARG A 21 2.69 8.85 7.52
N ALA A 22 3.58 9.58 8.19
CA ALA A 22 4.79 9.09 8.83
C ALA A 22 5.08 9.91 10.11
N SER A 23 6.28 10.48 10.24
CA SER A 23 6.72 11.35 11.32
C SER A 23 7.67 12.43 10.80
N LEU A 24 7.75 13.56 11.50
CA LEU A 24 8.68 14.65 11.22
C LEU A 24 10.10 14.40 11.76
N ILE A 25 10.26 13.41 12.63
CA ILE A 25 11.55 12.93 13.11
C ILE A 25 11.77 11.50 12.61
N GLU A 26 13.02 11.05 12.61
CA GLU A 26 13.36 9.73 12.13
C GLU A 26 13.00 8.65 13.16
N GLU A 27 11.77 8.16 13.07
CA GLU A 27 11.23 7.05 13.86
C GLU A 27 10.41 6.09 12.99
N GLU A 28 10.22 4.86 13.46
CA GLU A 28 9.41 3.88 12.74
C GLU A 28 7.91 4.11 12.98
N VAL A 29 7.16 4.22 11.89
CA VAL A 29 5.72 4.39 11.89
C VAL A 29 5.08 3.24 11.14
N VAL A 30 4.12 2.58 11.80
CA VAL A 30 3.35 1.47 11.23
C VAL A 30 1.93 1.92 10.94
N CYS A 31 1.52 1.79 9.68
CA CYS A 31 0.14 1.94 9.24
C CYS A 31 -0.42 0.58 8.86
N TRP A 32 -1.41 0.09 9.60
CA TRP A 32 -2.08 -1.19 9.37
C TRP A 32 -3.40 -0.99 8.64
N TRP A 33 -3.79 -1.97 7.84
CA TRP A 33 -5.11 -2.04 7.20
C TRP A 33 -5.65 -3.46 7.11
N SER A 34 -6.98 -3.56 7.04
CA SER A 34 -7.70 -4.76 6.63
C SER A 34 -8.81 -4.42 5.64
N GLY A 35 -9.16 -5.38 4.80
CA GLY A 35 -10.13 -5.15 3.74
C GLY A 35 -10.63 -6.40 3.06
N ARG A 36 -11.22 -6.16 1.90
CA ARG A 36 -11.81 -7.17 1.03
C ARG A 36 -11.39 -6.94 -0.41
N VAL A 37 -11.22 -8.02 -1.14
CA VAL A 37 -10.90 -8.02 -2.57
C VAL A 37 -12.05 -8.66 -3.33
N TYR A 38 -12.53 -7.96 -4.34
CA TYR A 38 -13.63 -8.36 -5.20
C TYR A 38 -13.17 -8.48 -6.64
N SER A 39 -13.85 -9.33 -7.40
CA SER A 39 -13.74 -9.36 -8.86
C SER A 39 -14.76 -8.42 -9.51
N LEU A 40 -14.31 -7.69 -10.52
CA LEU A 40 -15.16 -6.92 -11.43
C LEU A 40 -15.00 -7.50 -12.84
N VAL A 41 -15.87 -8.42 -13.22
CA VAL A 41 -15.88 -9.05 -14.55
C VAL A 41 -17.05 -8.49 -15.36
N PRO A 42 -16.83 -7.96 -16.58
CA PRO A 42 -17.91 -7.44 -17.41
C PRO A 42 -19.03 -8.47 -17.62
N GLY A 43 -20.28 -8.07 -17.33
CA GLY A 43 -21.44 -8.94 -17.51
C GLY A 43 -21.67 -10.01 -16.44
N GLU A 44 -20.83 -10.08 -15.40
CA GLU A 44 -20.99 -11.04 -14.29
C GLU A 44 -21.19 -10.33 -12.93
N PRO A 45 -21.91 -10.95 -11.98
CA PRO A 45 -21.90 -10.51 -10.60
C PRO A 45 -20.49 -10.55 -9.99
N SER A 46 -20.15 -9.51 -9.23
CA SER A 46 -18.90 -9.45 -8.50
C SER A 46 -18.81 -10.55 -7.43
N ARG A 47 -17.64 -11.18 -7.31
CA ARG A 47 -17.36 -12.21 -6.29
C ARG A 47 -16.41 -11.68 -5.24
N PHE A 48 -16.70 -11.93 -3.96
CA PHE A 48 -15.76 -11.72 -2.87
C PHE A 48 -14.70 -12.83 -2.89
N LEU A 49 -13.47 -12.49 -3.26
CA LEU A 49 -12.40 -13.46 -3.48
C LEU A 49 -11.58 -13.69 -2.22
N PHE A 50 -11.14 -12.60 -1.57
CA PHE A 50 -10.20 -12.65 -0.45
C PHE A 50 -10.56 -11.62 0.60
N ALA A 51 -10.48 -12.03 1.86
CA ALA A 51 -10.11 -11.10 2.91
C ALA A 51 -8.64 -10.70 2.75
N ILE A 52 -8.27 -9.48 3.14
CA ILE A 52 -6.87 -9.05 3.14
C ILE A 52 -6.51 -8.32 4.42
N GLU A 53 -5.24 -8.37 4.75
CA GLU A 53 -4.66 -7.69 5.90
C GLU A 53 -3.20 -7.37 5.61
N GLY A 54 -2.76 -6.18 5.98
CA GLY A 54 -1.41 -5.73 5.69
C GLY A 54 -1.00 -4.52 6.49
N TYR A 55 0.25 -4.12 6.33
CA TYR A 55 0.79 -2.92 6.91
C TYR A 55 1.92 -2.36 6.06
N ASN A 56 2.13 -1.06 6.22
CA ASN A 56 3.32 -0.36 5.80
C ASN A 56 4.09 0.01 7.06
N ILE A 57 5.39 -0.25 7.05
CA ILE A 57 6.31 0.24 8.06
C ILE A 57 7.30 1.19 7.38
N CYS A 58 7.40 2.40 7.89
CA CYS A 58 8.22 3.44 7.30
C CYS A 58 9.01 4.22 8.34
N ARG A 59 10.10 4.85 7.90
CA ARG A 59 10.70 6.00 8.57
C ARG A 59 10.74 7.15 7.61
N CYS A 60 10.73 8.36 8.14
CA CYS A 60 10.83 9.57 7.33
C CYS A 60 11.91 10.48 7.87
N ARG A 61 12.69 11.07 6.97
CA ARG A 61 13.76 12.01 7.29
C ARG A 61 13.63 13.27 6.45
N SER A 62 14.02 14.40 7.01
CA SER A 62 14.08 15.65 6.26
C SER A 62 15.24 15.60 5.26
N ILE A 63 14.99 16.13 4.07
CA ILE A 63 15.99 16.35 3.02
C ILE A 63 15.87 17.79 2.52
N PRO A 64 16.88 18.34 1.81
CA PRO A 64 16.72 19.63 1.15
C PRO A 64 15.46 19.66 0.27
N GLY A 65 14.58 20.62 0.53
CA GLY A 65 13.33 20.79 -0.23
C GLY A 65 12.19 19.86 0.15
N GLY A 66 12.30 19.03 1.20
CA GLY A 66 11.17 18.22 1.64
C GLY A 66 11.53 17.06 2.57
N TYR A 67 10.93 15.90 2.31
CA TYR A 67 11.07 14.70 3.12
C TYR A 67 11.25 13.46 2.25
N GLU A 68 12.02 12.50 2.76
CA GLU A 68 12.20 11.19 2.17
C GLU A 68 11.61 10.14 3.10
N GLN A 69 10.69 9.32 2.58
CA GLN A 69 10.09 8.20 3.28
C GLN A 69 10.71 6.89 2.77
N LEU A 70 11.32 6.14 3.69
CA LEU A 70 11.85 4.80 3.45
C LEU A 70 10.85 3.80 3.98
N SER A 71 10.36 2.88 3.16
CA SER A 71 9.30 1.99 3.61
C SER A 71 9.28 0.60 2.99
N ARG A 72 8.63 -0.31 3.71
CA ARG A 72 8.26 -1.65 3.28
C ARG A 72 6.77 -1.83 3.37
N GLU A 73 6.23 -2.66 2.51
CA GLU A 73 4.83 -3.06 2.54
C GLU A 73 4.71 -4.57 2.55
N MET A 74 3.89 -5.06 3.48
CA MET A 74 3.52 -6.47 3.58
C MET A 74 2.01 -6.62 3.61
N MET A 75 1.46 -7.50 2.79
CA MET A 75 0.03 -7.85 2.79
C MET A 75 -0.18 -9.34 2.51
N VAL A 76 -1.09 -9.96 3.26
CA VAL A 76 -1.56 -11.34 3.06
C VAL A 76 -2.97 -11.37 2.47
N TYR A 77 -3.26 -12.47 1.77
CA TYR A 77 -4.62 -12.84 1.36
C TYR A 77 -5.14 -13.91 2.31
N GLN A 78 -6.39 -13.79 2.72
CA GLN A 78 -7.03 -14.62 3.72
C GLN A 78 -8.31 -15.25 3.15
N ASP A 79 -8.66 -16.43 3.67
CA ASP A 79 -9.92 -17.09 3.34
C ASP A 79 -11.11 -16.17 3.70
N PRO A 80 -12.09 -15.96 2.81
CA PRO A 80 -13.18 -15.03 3.03
C PRO A 80 -14.11 -15.43 4.19
N LYS A 81 -14.12 -16.70 4.62
CA LYS A 81 -14.94 -17.22 5.72
C LYS A 81 -14.12 -17.42 6.99
N GLN A 82 -13.01 -18.14 6.90
CA GLN A 82 -12.19 -18.58 8.04
C GLN A 82 -11.16 -17.53 8.47
N ARG A 83 -10.84 -16.56 7.61
CA ARG A 83 -9.82 -15.53 7.85
C ARG A 83 -8.40 -16.08 8.08
N SER A 84 -8.16 -17.35 7.78
CA SER A 84 -6.82 -17.96 7.75
C SER A 84 -6.02 -17.42 6.57
N ILE A 85 -4.72 -17.23 6.74
CA ILE A 85 -3.81 -16.81 5.65
C ILE A 85 -3.74 -17.94 4.61
N LEU A 86 -3.95 -17.59 3.35
CA LEU A 86 -3.94 -18.54 2.23
C LEU A 86 -2.52 -18.73 1.69
N GLU A 87 -2.10 -19.98 1.57
CA GLU A 87 -0.89 -20.38 0.83
C GLU A 87 -1.23 -20.92 -0.56
N ARG A 88 -2.43 -21.51 -0.71
CA ARG A 88 -2.97 -22.02 -1.97
C ARG A 88 -4.41 -21.55 -2.13
N TRP A 89 -4.85 -21.38 -3.37
CA TRP A 89 -6.19 -20.92 -3.69
C TRP A 89 -6.72 -21.62 -4.93
N VAL A 90 -7.95 -22.14 -4.84
CA VAL A 90 -8.68 -22.66 -6.01
C VAL A 90 -9.33 -21.49 -6.73
N ASN A 91 -8.85 -21.21 -7.94
CA ASN A 91 -9.34 -20.12 -8.75
C ASN A 91 -10.76 -20.43 -9.27
N PRO A 92 -11.80 -19.68 -8.87
CA PRO A 92 -13.19 -19.96 -9.22
C PRO A 92 -13.53 -19.63 -10.68
N PHE A 93 -12.58 -19.08 -11.45
CA PHE A 93 -12.73 -18.78 -12.88
C PHE A 93 -12.07 -19.82 -13.79
N THR A 94 -11.05 -20.53 -13.30
CA THR A 94 -10.32 -21.54 -14.09
C THR A 94 -10.45 -22.96 -13.52
N GLY A 95 -10.82 -23.11 -12.25
CA GLY A 95 -10.82 -24.39 -11.54
C GLY A 95 -9.42 -24.86 -11.11
N GLU A 96 -8.37 -24.13 -11.48
CA GLU A 96 -6.99 -24.46 -11.12
C GLU A 96 -6.68 -24.06 -9.68
N GLU A 97 -5.88 -24.87 -8.99
CA GLU A 97 -5.26 -24.49 -7.73
C GLU A 97 -3.92 -23.80 -7.98
N VAL A 98 -3.72 -22.62 -7.41
CA VAL A 98 -2.52 -21.79 -7.55
C VAL A 98 -1.87 -21.50 -6.20
N GLU A 99 -0.54 -21.31 -6.18
CA GLU A 99 0.17 -20.77 -5.02
C GLU A 99 -0.17 -19.28 -4.86
N VAL A 100 -0.60 -18.89 -3.67
CA VAL A 100 -0.85 -17.50 -3.34
C VAL A 100 0.47 -16.82 -3.05
N VAL A 101 0.74 -15.69 -3.70
CA VAL A 101 1.94 -14.90 -3.45
C VAL A 101 1.55 -13.67 -2.64
N PRO A 102 1.94 -13.58 -1.35
CA PRO A 102 1.74 -12.38 -0.55
C PRO A 102 2.51 -11.20 -1.14
N VAL A 103 2.10 -9.99 -0.77
CA VAL A 103 2.83 -8.78 -1.14
C VAL A 103 4.01 -8.63 -0.21
N TRP A 104 5.22 -8.72 -0.75
CA TRP A 104 6.47 -8.42 -0.06
C TRP A 104 7.19 -7.31 -0.83
N ASN A 105 6.66 -6.08 -0.75
CA ASN A 105 7.25 -4.97 -1.49
C ASN A 105 8.35 -4.32 -0.64
N ASP A 106 9.59 -4.42 -1.10
CA ASP A 106 10.76 -3.72 -0.54
C ASP A 106 11.72 -3.35 -1.68
N PRO A 107 11.97 -2.05 -1.94
CA PRO A 107 11.46 -0.88 -1.23
C PRO A 107 10.11 -0.37 -1.74
N VAL A 108 9.42 0.43 -0.93
CA VAL A 108 8.26 1.28 -1.32
C VAL A 108 8.53 2.72 -0.88
N ASN A 109 9.58 3.31 -1.42
CA ASN A 109 10.06 4.62 -0.99
C ASN A 109 9.32 5.77 -1.68
N GLN A 110 9.23 6.92 -1.02
CA GLN A 110 8.60 8.13 -1.56
C GLN A 110 9.41 9.37 -1.20
N ARG A 111 9.36 10.38 -2.07
CA ARG A 111 9.85 11.73 -1.77
C ARG A 111 8.68 12.70 -1.80
N TYR A 112 8.48 13.39 -0.70
CA TYR A 112 7.50 14.46 -0.58
C TYR A 112 8.26 15.78 -0.64
N LEU A 113 8.33 16.34 -1.85
CA LEU A 113 9.04 17.59 -2.11
C LEU A 113 8.06 18.75 -2.05
N LEU A 114 8.53 19.87 -1.49
CA LEU A 114 7.81 21.13 -1.51
C LEU A 114 7.58 21.61 -2.93
N GLU A 115 8.60 21.48 -3.78
CA GLU A 115 8.54 21.74 -5.21
C GLU A 115 8.81 20.42 -5.96
N GLY A 116 7.76 19.85 -6.54
CA GLY A 116 7.83 18.63 -7.32
C GLY A 116 7.83 18.88 -8.83
N PRO A 117 7.90 17.82 -9.65
CA PRO A 117 7.84 17.94 -11.11
C PRO A 117 6.56 18.58 -11.65
N GLN A 118 5.49 18.59 -10.85
CA GLN A 118 4.17 19.13 -11.19
C GLN A 118 3.93 20.51 -10.55
N GLY A 119 4.94 21.09 -9.90
CA GLY A 119 4.85 22.34 -9.14
C GLY A 119 4.83 22.11 -7.62
N PRO A 120 4.34 23.12 -6.86
CA PRO A 120 4.29 23.05 -5.41
C PRO A 120 3.49 21.86 -4.88
N PHE A 121 3.81 21.38 -3.68
CA PHE A 121 3.08 20.29 -3.04
C PHE A 121 1.61 20.66 -2.83
N THR A 122 0.71 19.84 -3.37
CA THR A 122 -0.73 20.01 -3.21
C THR A 122 -1.37 18.68 -2.80
N LEU A 123 -2.47 18.77 -2.09
CA LEU A 123 -3.29 17.63 -1.69
C LEU A 123 -4.73 18.11 -1.54
N GLN A 124 -5.70 17.24 -1.85
CA GLN A 124 -7.09 17.55 -1.54
C GLN A 124 -7.31 17.43 -0.03
N VAL A 125 -7.74 18.52 0.60
CA VAL A 125 -8.09 18.58 2.02
C VAL A 125 -9.55 18.94 2.16
N THR A 126 -10.32 18.08 2.82
CA THR A 126 -11.74 18.30 3.09
C THR A 126 -11.95 18.43 4.60
N PRO A 127 -12.41 19.59 5.10
CA PRO A 127 -12.86 19.72 6.48
C PRO A 127 -14.10 18.85 6.74
N LEU A 128 -14.11 18.17 7.88
CA LEU A 128 -15.22 17.36 8.37
C LEU A 128 -15.72 17.92 9.71
N GLU A 129 -16.90 17.46 10.14
CA GLU A 129 -17.43 17.83 11.45
C GLU A 129 -16.49 17.43 12.60
N GLY A 130 -16.55 18.22 13.68
CA GLY A 130 -15.81 17.95 14.92
C GLY A 130 -14.30 18.20 14.82
N GLY A 131 -13.86 19.15 13.98
CA GLY A 131 -12.44 19.51 13.86
C GLY A 131 -11.59 18.42 13.20
N ARG A 132 -12.21 17.54 12.40
CA ARG A 132 -11.50 16.51 11.64
C ARG A 132 -11.22 16.98 10.22
N LEU A 133 -10.18 16.42 9.62
CA LEU A 133 -9.79 16.66 8.24
C LEU A 133 -9.66 15.33 7.51
N CYS A 134 -10.05 15.31 6.23
CA CYS A 134 -9.74 14.24 5.29
C CYS A 134 -8.71 14.75 4.28
N LEU A 135 -7.54 14.13 4.28
CA LEU A 135 -6.48 14.35 3.31
C LEU A 135 -6.56 13.23 2.27
N ALA A 136 -6.76 13.55 0.99
CA ALA A 136 -6.95 12.56 -0.07
C ALA A 136 -5.79 12.56 -1.07
N LEU A 137 -5.22 11.37 -1.32
CA LEU A 137 -4.16 11.13 -2.28
C LEU A 137 -4.63 10.09 -3.32
N ASP A 138 -4.82 10.56 -4.55
CA ASP A 138 -5.22 9.72 -5.66
C ASP A 138 -4.04 9.46 -6.60
N VAL A 139 -3.67 8.19 -6.75
CA VAL A 139 -2.56 7.76 -7.60
C VAL A 139 -3.12 6.95 -8.76
N LEU A 140 -3.20 7.57 -9.93
CA LEU A 140 -3.60 6.92 -11.17
C LEU A 140 -2.35 6.39 -11.90
N LEU A 141 -2.28 5.08 -12.06
CA LEU A 141 -1.09 4.38 -12.55
C LEU A 141 -1.28 3.91 -13.98
N ALA A 142 -0.30 4.22 -14.83
CA ALA A 142 -0.15 3.64 -16.17
C ALA A 142 1.35 3.53 -16.49
N TYR A 143 1.88 2.30 -16.56
CA TYR A 143 3.30 2.06 -16.85
C TYR A 143 3.52 0.69 -17.50
N PRO A 144 4.64 0.49 -18.22
CA PRO A 144 4.95 -0.81 -18.82
C PRO A 144 4.96 -1.94 -17.79
N SER A 145 4.21 -3.01 -18.04
CA SER A 145 4.14 -4.16 -17.14
C SER A 145 5.51 -4.82 -16.99
N PRO A 146 5.98 -5.12 -15.77
CA PRO A 146 7.20 -5.92 -15.56
C PRO A 146 7.12 -7.33 -16.17
N LEU A 147 5.90 -7.79 -16.49
CA LEU A 147 5.55 -9.08 -17.05
C LEU A 147 4.99 -8.89 -18.48
N PRO A 148 5.85 -8.69 -19.50
CA PRO A 148 5.39 -8.60 -20.88
C PRO A 148 4.70 -9.89 -21.33
N ARG A 149 3.57 -9.77 -22.02
CA ARG A 149 2.69 -10.88 -22.41
C ARG A 149 3.38 -11.91 -23.28
N ALA A 150 4.25 -11.48 -24.18
CA ALA A 150 5.00 -12.38 -25.06
C ALA A 150 5.88 -13.37 -24.27
N LEU A 151 6.37 -12.97 -23.08
CA LEU A 151 7.20 -13.81 -22.22
C LEU A 151 6.38 -14.48 -21.09
N TYR A 152 5.29 -13.85 -20.65
CA TYR A 152 4.47 -14.30 -19.51
C TYR A 152 2.97 -14.38 -19.86
N PRO A 153 2.56 -15.12 -20.90
CA PRO A 153 1.18 -15.11 -21.40
C PRO A 153 0.16 -15.65 -20.40
N ARG A 154 0.59 -16.51 -19.46
CA ARG A 154 -0.26 -17.05 -18.39
C ARG A 154 -0.52 -16.04 -17.26
N TYR A 155 0.40 -15.10 -17.04
CA TYR A 155 0.47 -14.29 -15.81
C TYR A 155 0.23 -12.80 -16.07
N SER A 156 -0.11 -12.42 -17.30
CA SER A 156 -0.25 -11.01 -17.67
C SER A 156 -1.39 -10.79 -18.68
N GLN A 157 -2.33 -9.92 -18.31
CA GLN A 157 -3.43 -9.51 -19.19
C GLN A 157 -3.00 -8.50 -20.26
N SER A 158 -1.97 -7.68 -19.98
CA SER A 158 -1.61 -6.50 -20.76
C SER A 158 -0.11 -6.18 -20.62
N ASP A 159 0.50 -5.66 -21.68
CA ASP A 159 1.87 -5.10 -21.63
C ASP A 159 1.91 -3.74 -20.91
N LEU A 160 0.75 -3.12 -20.65
CA LEU A 160 0.59 -1.93 -19.82
C LEU A 160 -0.10 -2.32 -18.51
N TYR A 161 0.56 -2.09 -17.38
CA TYR A 161 -0.12 -2.07 -16.10
C TYR A 161 -0.93 -0.78 -15.99
N GLN A 162 -2.22 -0.90 -15.67
CA GLN A 162 -3.10 0.22 -15.41
C GLN A 162 -3.90 -0.03 -14.14
N GLY A 163 -3.94 0.95 -13.24
CA GLY A 163 -4.67 0.83 -11.99
C GLY A 163 -4.83 2.16 -11.28
N ALA A 164 -5.49 2.14 -10.14
CA ALA A 164 -5.65 3.30 -9.28
C ALA A 164 -5.46 2.89 -7.82
N GLU A 165 -4.81 3.74 -7.04
CA GLU A 165 -4.78 3.68 -5.59
C GLU A 165 -5.31 4.99 -5.04
N LEU A 166 -6.41 4.91 -4.29
CA LEU A 166 -7.18 6.06 -3.81
C LEU A 166 -7.16 6.01 -2.29
N PHE A 167 -6.44 6.94 -1.68
CA PHE A 167 -6.22 6.99 -0.24
C PHE A 167 -6.98 8.16 0.38
N GLN A 168 -7.59 7.90 1.53
CA GLN A 168 -8.15 8.93 2.40
C GLN A 168 -7.56 8.76 3.79
N PHE A 169 -7.01 9.84 4.33
CA PHE A 169 -6.41 9.91 5.66
C PHE A 169 -7.25 10.83 6.53
N PHE A 170 -7.77 10.31 7.64
CA PHE A 170 -8.59 11.05 8.58
C PHE A 170 -7.79 11.38 9.83
N VAL A 171 -7.72 12.66 10.16
CA VAL A 171 -6.89 13.19 11.26
C VAL A 171 -7.63 14.31 12.00
N SER A 172 -7.21 14.58 13.24
CA SER A 172 -7.62 15.75 14.01
C SER A 172 -6.84 16.99 13.56
N GLN A 173 -7.53 18.12 13.36
CA GLN A 173 -6.88 19.40 13.09
C GLN A 173 -6.03 19.84 14.29
N ASP A 174 -6.52 19.67 15.52
CA ASP A 174 -5.80 20.03 16.75
C ASP A 174 -4.47 19.28 16.85
N ASP A 175 -4.44 17.99 16.47
CA ASP A 175 -3.22 17.19 16.48
C ASP A 175 -2.21 17.68 15.43
N LEU A 176 -2.68 18.13 14.26
CA LEU A 176 -1.82 18.71 13.22
C LEU A 176 -1.24 20.05 13.66
N GLU A 177 -2.03 20.89 14.32
CA GLU A 177 -1.61 22.18 14.89
C GLU A 177 -0.69 22.01 16.11
N ASN A 178 -0.76 20.87 16.79
CA ASN A 178 0.10 20.60 17.94
C ASN A 178 1.58 20.43 17.54
N ALA A 179 2.38 21.44 17.88
CA ALA A 179 3.82 21.49 17.57
C ALA A 179 4.65 20.45 18.33
N THR A 180 4.15 19.85 19.41
CA THR A 180 4.87 18.81 20.17
C THR A 180 4.75 17.42 19.54
N LEU A 181 3.80 17.23 18.62
CA LEU A 181 3.61 15.97 17.91
C LEU A 181 4.41 15.95 16.60
N SER A 182 5.36 15.02 16.51
CA SER A 182 6.08 14.67 15.27
C SER A 182 5.25 13.81 14.32
N SER A 183 4.35 12.99 14.87
CA SER A 183 3.40 12.13 14.17
C SER A 183 2.04 12.22 14.87
N VAL A 184 0.95 12.14 14.11
CA VAL A 184 -0.42 12.23 14.66
C VAL A 184 -1.19 10.93 14.50
N PRO A 185 -2.15 10.57 15.36
CA PRO A 185 -3.09 9.50 15.06
C PRO A 185 -3.75 9.72 13.68
N CYS A 186 -3.94 8.64 12.94
CA CYS A 186 -4.56 8.70 11.60
C CYS A 186 -5.35 7.42 11.35
N GLU A 187 -6.57 7.56 10.89
CA GLU A 187 -7.36 6.49 10.29
C GLU A 187 -7.20 6.55 8.78
N ILE A 188 -7.28 5.42 8.09
CA ILE A 188 -7.13 5.33 6.64
C ILE A 188 -8.30 4.59 6.02
N ALA A 189 -8.78 5.09 4.88
CA ALA A 189 -9.52 4.29 3.91
C ALA A 189 -8.70 4.20 2.63
N TRP A 190 -8.70 3.01 2.01
CA TRP A 190 -7.93 2.76 0.81
C TRP A 190 -8.74 1.91 -0.16
N THR A 191 -8.93 2.44 -1.36
CA THR A 191 -9.48 1.72 -2.49
C THR A 191 -8.38 1.50 -3.51
N ARG A 192 -8.28 0.28 -4.05
CA ARG A 192 -7.42 0.00 -5.20
C ARG A 192 -8.22 -0.67 -6.30
N ILE A 193 -7.94 -0.28 -7.54
CA ILE A 193 -8.40 -0.97 -8.73
C ILE A 193 -7.16 -1.39 -9.52
N GLY A 194 -7.13 -2.64 -10.00
CA GLY A 194 -6.02 -3.11 -10.82
C GLY A 194 -6.36 -4.38 -11.59
N PRO A 195 -5.48 -4.83 -12.50
CA PRO A 195 -5.62 -6.10 -13.19
C PRO A 195 -5.61 -7.28 -12.21
N TRP A 196 -5.94 -8.48 -12.72
CA TRP A 196 -5.72 -9.72 -11.99
C TRP A 196 -4.27 -9.82 -11.51
N LEU A 197 -4.08 -10.28 -10.28
CA LEU A 197 -2.74 -10.52 -9.77
C LEU A 197 -2.06 -11.62 -10.61
N PRO A 198 -0.74 -11.51 -10.88
CA PRO A 198 -0.07 -12.46 -11.76
C PRO A 198 -0.21 -13.92 -11.29
N TRP A 199 -0.10 -14.16 -9.99
CA TRP A 199 -0.21 -15.49 -9.39
C TRP A 199 -1.60 -16.13 -9.55
N MET A 200 -2.64 -15.35 -9.86
CA MET A 200 -3.97 -15.89 -10.14
C MET A 200 -4.03 -16.61 -11.50
N ALA A 201 -3.00 -16.49 -12.34
CA ALA A 201 -2.88 -17.17 -13.64
C ALA A 201 -4.08 -16.95 -14.57
N MET A 202 -4.56 -15.70 -14.62
CA MET A 202 -5.78 -15.34 -15.35
C MET A 202 -5.57 -15.08 -16.85
N ALA A 203 -4.32 -15.15 -17.34
CA ALA A 203 -3.97 -14.87 -18.74
C ALA A 203 -4.64 -13.59 -19.27
N ASP A 204 -5.32 -13.66 -20.41
CA ASP A 204 -6.02 -12.55 -21.07
C ASP A 204 -7.50 -12.41 -20.66
N ARG A 205 -7.94 -13.12 -19.62
CA ARG A 205 -9.33 -13.08 -19.18
C ARG A 205 -9.73 -11.65 -18.77
N PRO A 206 -10.88 -11.13 -19.23
CA PRO A 206 -11.31 -9.78 -18.89
C PRO A 206 -11.61 -9.65 -17.39
N GLY A 207 -11.46 -8.43 -16.88
CA GLY A 207 -11.84 -8.07 -15.52
C GLY A 207 -10.70 -7.49 -14.69
N TRP A 208 -11.09 -7.01 -13.52
CA TRP A 208 -10.23 -6.30 -12.57
C TRP A 208 -10.49 -6.76 -11.15
N LEU A 209 -9.55 -6.42 -10.28
CA LEU A 209 -9.68 -6.52 -8.84
C LEU A 209 -10.06 -5.15 -8.26
N LEU A 210 -11.04 -5.17 -7.37
CA LEU A 210 -11.41 -4.04 -6.53
C LEU A 210 -11.07 -4.37 -5.08
N TYR A 211 -10.22 -3.56 -4.49
CA TYR A 211 -9.82 -3.62 -3.08
C TYR A 211 -10.58 -2.54 -2.33
N GLN A 212 -11.16 -2.89 -1.18
CA GLN A 212 -11.73 -1.90 -0.28
C GLN A 212 -11.29 -2.14 1.17
N CYS A 213 -10.43 -1.25 1.65
CA CYS A 213 -9.65 -1.38 2.87
C CYS A 213 -9.89 -0.22 3.82
N ARG A 214 -9.69 -0.48 5.11
CA ARG A 214 -9.67 0.53 6.16
C ARG A 214 -8.61 0.17 7.19
N GLY A 215 -8.15 1.14 7.96
CA GLY A 215 -7.05 0.94 8.87
C GLY A 215 -6.72 2.16 9.71
N CYS A 216 -5.55 2.12 10.33
CA CYS A 216 -5.02 3.23 11.11
C CYS A 216 -3.50 3.13 11.31
N LYS A 217 -2.89 4.23 11.76
CA LYS A 217 -1.55 4.19 12.35
C LYS A 217 -1.60 3.56 13.74
N LEU A 218 -0.70 2.61 13.98
CA LEU A 218 -0.63 1.87 15.25
C LEU A 218 0.36 2.55 16.19
N GLN A 219 -0.13 3.06 17.33
CA GLN A 219 0.70 3.72 18.34
C GLN A 219 1.73 2.77 18.98
N GLY A 220 1.39 1.47 19.12
CA GLY A 220 2.33 0.45 19.58
C GLY A 220 3.26 -0.10 18.49
N GLY A 221 3.34 0.57 17.34
CA GLY A 221 4.19 0.19 16.21
C GLY A 221 3.93 -1.23 15.71
N TYR A 222 5.00 -1.93 15.33
CA TYR A 222 4.92 -3.30 14.81
C TYR A 222 4.31 -4.28 15.83
N ALA A 223 4.62 -4.12 17.12
CA ALA A 223 4.15 -5.02 18.18
C ALA A 223 2.62 -4.99 18.36
N ALA A 224 1.96 -3.89 17.97
CA ALA A 224 0.51 -3.74 18.00
C ALA A 224 -0.22 -4.42 16.83
N LEU A 225 0.51 -4.95 15.83
CA LEU A 225 -0.12 -5.70 14.74
C LEU A 225 -0.80 -6.98 15.26
N PRO A 226 -1.88 -7.43 14.59
CA PRO A 226 -2.54 -8.68 14.91
C PRO A 226 -1.57 -9.87 14.92
N ALA A 227 -1.68 -10.71 15.95
CA ALA A 227 -0.70 -11.74 16.26
C ALA A 227 -0.46 -12.71 15.09
N ALA A 228 -1.52 -13.11 14.38
CA ALA A 228 -1.40 -14.02 13.23
C ALA A 228 -0.52 -13.43 12.11
N LEU A 229 -0.66 -12.14 11.82
CA LEU A 229 0.15 -11.45 10.82
C LEU A 229 1.61 -11.32 11.28
N ARG A 230 1.83 -10.93 12.55
CA ARG A 230 3.19 -10.83 13.12
C ARG A 230 3.92 -12.17 13.06
N SER A 231 3.28 -13.24 13.52
CA SER A 231 3.88 -14.57 13.50
C SER A 231 4.11 -15.08 12.08
N TYR A 232 3.27 -14.68 11.11
CA TYR A 232 3.53 -14.99 9.70
C TYR A 232 4.81 -14.28 9.20
N VAL A 233 4.97 -12.98 9.48
CA VAL A 233 6.16 -12.21 9.09
C VAL A 233 7.43 -12.73 9.75
N GLU A 234 7.39 -12.96 11.05
CA GLU A 234 8.53 -13.45 11.84
C GLU A 234 9.03 -14.82 11.36
N ARG A 235 8.16 -15.67 10.80
CA ARG A 235 8.56 -16.96 10.24
C ARG A 235 9.11 -16.89 8.82
N HIS A 236 8.62 -15.96 8.00
CA HIS A 236 8.92 -15.96 6.56
C HIS A 236 9.93 -14.90 6.16
N GLN A 237 9.79 -13.67 6.66
CA GLN A 237 10.63 -12.54 6.30
C GLN A 237 10.80 -11.58 7.51
N PRO A 238 11.60 -11.97 8.53
CA PRO A 238 11.74 -11.20 9.78
C PRO A 238 12.16 -9.74 9.60
N HIS A 239 12.83 -9.39 8.50
CA HIS A 239 13.29 -8.03 8.25
C HIS A 239 12.16 -7.03 7.96
N TYR A 240 10.95 -7.48 7.63
CA TYR A 240 9.77 -6.62 7.51
C TYR A 240 9.24 -6.10 8.86
N GLN A 241 9.84 -6.53 9.98
CA GLN A 241 9.60 -5.95 11.30
C GLN A 241 10.10 -4.50 11.43
N HIS A 242 10.96 -4.05 10.52
CA HIS A 242 11.62 -2.75 10.56
C HIS A 242 11.51 -2.01 9.23
N ALA A 243 11.52 -0.69 9.28
CA ALA A 243 11.65 0.14 8.09
C ALA A 243 13.09 0.06 7.54
N PRO A 244 13.32 0.29 6.23
CA PRO A 244 14.68 0.40 5.67
C PRO A 244 15.42 1.62 6.24
N LEU A 245 16.71 1.46 6.55
CA LEU A 245 17.57 2.55 7.04
C LEU A 245 18.12 3.42 5.91
N GLU A 246 18.31 2.82 4.75
CA GLU A 246 18.89 3.48 3.58
C GLU A 246 17.95 3.47 2.41
N TRP A 247 18.09 4.49 1.56
CA TRP A 247 17.36 4.54 0.29
C TRP A 247 17.87 3.44 -0.65
N SER A 248 16.94 2.66 -1.19
CA SER A 248 17.16 1.73 -2.27
C SER A 248 16.09 1.94 -3.36
N GLY A 249 16.34 1.44 -4.56
CA GLY A 249 15.39 1.52 -5.65
C GLY A 249 15.77 0.62 -6.83
N PRO A 250 14.89 0.47 -7.83
CA PRO A 250 13.55 1.06 -7.91
C PRO A 250 12.58 0.45 -6.89
N ASN A 251 11.43 1.11 -6.67
CA ASN A 251 10.36 0.53 -5.85
C ASN A 251 9.89 -0.82 -6.40
N GLU A 252 9.63 -1.75 -5.49
CA GLU A 252 9.06 -3.05 -5.79
C GLU A 252 7.52 -2.93 -5.91
N SER A 253 6.94 -3.74 -6.80
CA SER A 253 5.51 -3.95 -6.91
C SER A 253 5.20 -5.44 -6.78
N SER A 254 3.93 -5.80 -6.57
CA SER A 254 3.51 -7.20 -6.59
C SER A 254 3.85 -7.92 -7.92
N TRP A 255 3.99 -7.17 -9.02
CA TRP A 255 4.38 -7.70 -10.34
C TRP A 255 5.87 -7.99 -10.43
N SER A 256 6.72 -7.05 -10.00
CA SER A 256 8.17 -7.24 -10.03
C SER A 256 8.60 -8.31 -9.02
N TYR A 257 7.96 -8.36 -7.84
CA TYR A 257 8.19 -9.40 -6.86
C TYR A 257 7.78 -10.78 -7.38
N PHE A 258 6.58 -10.89 -7.98
CA PHE A 258 6.13 -12.14 -8.59
C PHE A 258 7.10 -12.63 -9.68
N LYS A 259 7.60 -11.73 -10.53
CA LYS A 259 8.61 -12.07 -11.54
C LYS A 259 9.85 -12.70 -10.92
N LYS A 260 10.39 -12.13 -9.83
CA LYS A 260 11.55 -12.68 -9.11
C LYS A 260 11.26 -14.08 -8.57
N LYS A 261 10.09 -14.27 -7.94
CA LYS A 261 9.62 -15.57 -7.43
C LYS A 261 9.54 -16.62 -8.56
N LEU A 262 8.94 -16.27 -9.69
CA LEU A 262 8.81 -17.18 -10.83
C LEU A 262 10.17 -17.61 -11.40
N LEU A 263 11.10 -16.67 -11.56
CA LEU A 263 12.45 -16.96 -12.04
C LEU A 263 13.25 -17.83 -11.06
N ALA A 264 13.14 -17.58 -9.75
CA ALA A 264 13.81 -18.38 -8.73
C ALA A 264 13.30 -19.84 -8.71
N SER A 265 12.00 -20.07 -8.89
CA SER A 265 11.44 -21.42 -8.97
C SER A 265 11.93 -22.18 -10.21
N GLN A 266 12.15 -21.49 -11.34
CA GLN A 266 12.66 -22.12 -12.57
C GLN A 266 14.12 -22.59 -12.42
N VAL A 267 14.94 -21.87 -11.64
CA VAL A 267 16.33 -22.25 -11.36
C VAL A 267 16.40 -23.45 -10.41
N SER A 268 15.50 -23.54 -9.43
CA SER A 268 15.46 -24.65 -8.46
C SER A 268 14.97 -25.99 -9.03
N HIS A 269 14.49 -26.01 -10.28
CA HIS A 269 14.05 -27.21 -11.01
C HIS A 269 15.04 -27.64 -12.10
N LEU A 270 16.23 -27.02 -12.15
CA LEU A 270 17.39 -27.43 -12.95
C LEU A 270 18.44 -28.07 -12.04
#